data_AF-S9RSQ3-F1
#
_entry.id   AF-S9RSQ3-F1
#
_cell.length_a   1.000
_cell.length_b   1.000
_cell.length_c   1.000
_cell.angle_alpha   90.00
_cell.angle_beta   90.00
_cell.angle_gamma   90.00
#
_symmetry.space_group_name_H-M   'P 1'
#
loop_
_entity.id
_entity.type
_entity.pdbx_description
1 polymer ?
#
loop_
_entity_poly.entity_id
_entity_poly.type
_entity_poly.pdbx_seq_one_letter_code
_entity_poly.pdbx_strand_id
1 'polypeptide(L)'
;MLAAAHLLSPKGTAQITLTKNLPVAAGIGGGTADAAAAYRGLSKLWALPAPDASEQTFTRVAQLGSDVPVCLFSRAARMSGVGEKIELLPHLPELHAVLVNPRVEVQTPQVFNAVTDKNNAPMDVLPKSLPDGSSLIDWISHQRNDMQSAAISIAPVISEVLAAIDATPACQLARMSGSGATCFGLFPDSEAAWAAEAHILNSRPEWWVRSCTLGDQSAN
;
A
#
# COMPACT_ATOMS: atom_id res chain seq x y z
N MET A 1 -17.17 -2.46 -5.71
CA MET A 1 -17.67 -1.84 -6.95
C MET A 1 -19.17 -1.56 -6.89
N LEU A 2 -20.04 -2.55 -6.67
CA LEU A 2 -21.48 -2.30 -6.51
C LEU A 2 -21.80 -1.32 -5.36
N ALA A 3 -21.09 -1.45 -4.23
CA ALA A 3 -21.20 -0.49 -3.13
C ALA A 3 -20.88 0.96 -3.55
N ALA A 4 -19.89 1.16 -4.43
CA ALA A 4 -19.54 2.49 -4.95
C ALA A 4 -20.66 3.06 -5.83
N ALA A 5 -21.27 2.22 -6.67
CA ALA A 5 -22.45 2.60 -7.46
C ALA A 5 -23.62 3.05 -6.57
N HIS A 6 -23.97 2.27 -5.54
CA HIS A 6 -25.01 2.63 -4.59
C HIS A 6 -24.70 3.92 -3.84
N LEU A 7 -23.45 4.11 -3.40
CA LEU A 7 -23.02 5.32 -2.70
C LEU A 7 -23.21 6.58 -3.55
N LEU A 8 -23.04 6.46 -4.87
CA LEU A 8 -23.21 7.55 -5.83
C LEU A 8 -24.67 7.77 -6.27
N SER A 9 -25.62 6.94 -5.83
CA SER A 9 -27.02 6.94 -6.28
C SER A 9 -27.13 6.81 -7.81
N PRO A 10 -27.17 5.57 -8.35
CA PRO A 10 -26.98 5.30 -9.77
C PRO A 10 -27.83 6.16 -10.69
N LYS A 11 -27.21 6.71 -11.74
CA LYS A 11 -27.87 7.54 -12.77
C LYS A 11 -28.04 6.81 -14.10
N GLY A 12 -27.64 5.55 -14.18
CA GLY A 12 -27.72 4.70 -15.36
C GLY A 12 -27.10 3.34 -15.12
N THR A 13 -26.90 2.57 -16.19
CA THR A 13 -26.23 1.27 -16.15
C THR A 13 -24.72 1.41 -16.31
N ALA A 14 -23.96 0.50 -15.72
CA ALA A 14 -22.52 0.39 -15.91
C ALA A 14 -22.13 -1.09 -16.03
N GLN A 15 -21.23 -1.39 -16.98
CA GLN A 15 -20.54 -2.68 -17.05
C GLN A 15 -19.09 -2.44 -16.64
N ILE A 16 -18.63 -3.18 -15.63
CA ILE A 16 -17.27 -3.03 -15.08
C ILE A 16 -16.55 -4.36 -15.21
N THR A 17 -15.36 -4.33 -15.79
CA THR A 17 -14.44 -5.47 -15.85
C THR A 17 -13.22 -5.13 -15.00
N LEU A 18 -12.84 -6.03 -14.09
CA LEU A 18 -11.69 -5.87 -13.21
C LEU A 18 -10.62 -6.91 -13.55
N THR A 19 -9.44 -6.43 -13.97
CA THR A 19 -8.25 -7.28 -14.14
C THR A 19 -7.41 -7.24 -12.87
N LYS A 20 -7.35 -8.36 -12.13
CA LYS A 20 -6.57 -8.46 -10.90
C LYS A 20 -5.12 -8.86 -11.20
N ASN A 21 -4.21 -7.90 -11.09
CA ASN A 21 -2.76 -8.12 -11.21
C ASN A 21 -2.06 -8.28 -9.85
N LEU A 22 -2.69 -7.77 -8.78
CA LEU A 22 -2.18 -7.84 -7.42
C LEU A 22 -2.69 -9.10 -6.71
N PRO A 23 -1.87 -9.73 -5.86
CA PRO A 23 -2.32 -10.84 -5.02
C PRO A 23 -3.50 -10.42 -4.13
N VAL A 24 -4.38 -11.38 -3.84
CA VAL A 24 -5.54 -11.19 -2.97
C VAL A 24 -5.07 -11.11 -1.51
N ALA A 25 -5.74 -10.29 -0.69
CA ALA A 25 -5.50 -10.18 0.75
C ALA A 25 -4.01 -9.96 1.12
N ALA A 26 -3.34 -9.09 0.36
CA ALA A 26 -1.88 -9.01 0.35
C ALA A 26 -1.28 -7.88 1.20
N GLY A 27 -2.09 -7.07 1.90
CA GLY A 27 -1.59 -5.97 2.72
C GLY A 27 -1.18 -4.70 1.96
N ILE A 28 -1.44 -4.64 0.64
CA ILE A 28 -1.08 -3.51 -0.24
C ILE A 28 -2.30 -2.73 -0.78
N GLY A 29 -3.47 -2.88 -0.16
CA GLY A 29 -4.64 -2.05 -0.47
C GLY A 29 -5.30 -2.30 -1.84
N GLY A 30 -5.06 -3.44 -2.49
CA GLY A 30 -5.58 -3.70 -3.85
C GLY A 30 -7.10 -3.57 -3.98
N GLY A 31 -7.88 -4.16 -3.07
CA GLY A 31 -9.35 -4.06 -3.10
C GLY A 31 -9.87 -2.65 -2.80
N THR A 32 -9.17 -1.94 -1.92
CA THR A 32 -9.42 -0.53 -1.61
C THR A 32 -9.19 0.37 -2.82
N ALA A 33 -8.07 0.17 -3.53
CA ALA A 33 -7.75 0.88 -4.77
C ALA A 33 -8.78 0.58 -5.86
N ASP A 34 -9.24 -0.67 -6.00
CA ASP A 34 -10.30 -1.06 -6.94
C ASP A 34 -11.63 -0.32 -6.62
N ALA A 35 -11.98 -0.19 -5.34
CA ALA A 35 -13.18 0.52 -4.90
C ALA A 35 -13.09 2.03 -5.20
N ALA A 36 -11.93 2.65 -4.92
CA ALA A 36 -11.67 4.05 -5.24
C ALA A 36 -11.69 4.31 -6.76
N ALA A 37 -11.07 3.43 -7.56
CA ALA A 37 -11.08 3.50 -9.01
C ALA A 37 -12.51 3.38 -9.57
N ALA A 38 -13.31 2.45 -9.04
CA ALA A 38 -14.71 2.32 -9.42
C ALA A 38 -15.53 3.56 -9.05
N TYR A 39 -15.31 4.15 -7.86
CA TYR A 39 -15.96 5.40 -7.47
C TYR A 39 -15.64 6.52 -8.47
N ARG A 40 -14.36 6.76 -8.78
CA ARG A 40 -13.96 7.77 -9.78
C ARG A 40 -14.54 7.50 -11.17
N GLY A 41 -14.46 6.26 -11.63
CA GLY A 41 -14.94 5.84 -12.95
C GLY A 41 -16.45 6.03 -13.10
N LEU A 42 -17.22 5.67 -12.08
CA LEU A 42 -18.68 5.85 -12.08
C LEU A 42 -19.08 7.32 -11.97
N SER A 43 -18.39 8.12 -11.15
CA SER A 43 -18.61 9.58 -11.12
C SER A 43 -18.41 10.19 -12.50
N LYS A 44 -17.35 9.81 -13.21
CA LYS A 44 -17.09 10.26 -14.58
C LYS A 44 -18.16 9.77 -15.56
N LEU A 45 -18.51 8.48 -15.52
CA LEU A 45 -19.51 7.86 -16.41
C LEU A 45 -20.88 8.53 -16.29
N TRP A 46 -21.27 8.90 -15.08
CA TRP A 46 -22.58 9.52 -14.78
C TRP A 46 -22.54 11.05 -14.73
N ALA A 47 -21.45 11.67 -15.20
CA ALA A 47 -21.26 13.13 -15.20
C ALA A 47 -21.52 13.79 -13.83
N LEU A 48 -21.13 13.10 -12.75
CA LEU A 48 -21.18 13.64 -11.39
C LEU A 48 -19.94 14.51 -11.12
N PRO A 49 -20.01 15.45 -10.16
CA PRO A 49 -18.83 16.19 -9.72
C PRO A 49 -17.68 15.24 -9.34
N ALA A 50 -16.46 15.62 -9.71
CA ALA A 50 -15.27 14.93 -9.25
C ALA A 50 -15.21 15.00 -7.71
N PRO A 51 -14.71 13.94 -7.02
CA PRO A 51 -14.50 14.02 -5.59
C PRO A 51 -13.55 15.15 -5.24
N ASP A 52 -13.93 15.96 -4.25
CA ASP A 52 -13.03 16.93 -3.62
C ASP A 52 -12.29 16.30 -2.44
N ALA A 53 -11.20 16.92 -1.99
CA ALA A 53 -10.42 16.46 -0.85
C ALA A 53 -10.99 16.97 0.49
N SER A 54 -12.31 17.14 0.59
CA SER A 54 -12.96 17.56 1.83
C SER A 54 -13.17 16.39 2.79
N GLU A 55 -13.23 16.70 4.09
CA GLU A 55 -13.59 15.72 5.12
C GLU A 55 -14.97 15.09 4.87
N GLN A 56 -15.91 15.84 4.29
CA GLN A 56 -17.23 15.32 3.94
C GLN A 56 -17.14 14.24 2.85
N THR A 57 -16.33 14.46 1.81
CA THR A 57 -16.09 13.46 0.76
C THR A 57 -15.38 12.23 1.33
N PHE A 58 -14.34 12.41 2.15
CA PHE A 58 -13.65 11.29 2.79
C PHE A 58 -14.57 10.47 3.70
N THR A 59 -15.38 11.13 4.53
CA THR A 59 -16.35 10.45 5.40
C THR A 59 -17.38 9.65 4.60
N ARG A 60 -17.87 10.20 3.48
CA ARG A 60 -18.79 9.49 2.59
C ARG A 60 -18.12 8.27 1.96
N VAL A 61 -16.91 8.42 1.44
CA VAL A 61 -16.18 7.35 0.74
C VAL A 61 -15.72 6.25 1.71
N ALA A 62 -15.48 6.56 2.98
CA ALA A 62 -15.10 5.60 4.02
C ALA A 62 -16.15 4.49 4.22
N GLN A 63 -17.41 4.71 3.81
CA GLN A 63 -18.46 3.67 3.80
C GLN A 63 -18.15 2.49 2.86
N LEU A 64 -17.21 2.67 1.92
CA LEU A 64 -16.72 1.61 1.04
C LEU A 64 -15.58 0.79 1.65
N GLY A 65 -15.01 1.25 2.76
CA GLY A 65 -13.85 0.70 3.45
C GLY A 65 -12.98 1.82 4.02
N SER A 66 -12.36 1.59 5.19
CA SER A 66 -11.57 2.59 5.93
C SER A 66 -10.45 3.23 5.11
N ASP A 67 -9.85 2.44 4.21
CA ASP A 67 -8.69 2.87 3.43
C ASP A 67 -9.13 3.49 2.08
N VAL A 68 -10.41 3.39 1.69
CA VAL A 68 -10.86 3.87 0.37
C VAL A 68 -10.63 5.38 0.19
N PRO A 69 -10.84 6.22 1.22
CA PRO A 69 -10.50 7.63 1.16
C PRO A 69 -9.05 7.92 0.77
N VAL A 70 -8.05 7.16 1.26
CA VAL A 70 -6.64 7.42 0.93
C VAL A 70 -6.33 7.08 -0.52
N CYS A 71 -6.98 6.04 -1.06
CA CYS A 71 -6.82 5.65 -2.46
C CYS A 71 -7.64 6.51 -3.44
N LEU A 72 -8.50 7.41 -2.93
CA LEU A 72 -9.44 8.19 -3.75
C LEU A 72 -8.75 9.05 -4.79
N PHE A 73 -7.57 9.60 -4.48
CA PHE A 73 -6.82 10.49 -5.37
C PHE A 73 -5.66 9.83 -6.08
N SER A 74 -5.32 8.58 -5.74
CA SER A 74 -4.12 7.90 -6.26
C SER A 74 -2.84 8.74 -6.09
N ARG A 75 -2.75 9.47 -4.98
CA ARG A 75 -1.61 10.29 -4.59
C ARG A 75 -1.08 9.82 -3.24
N ALA A 76 0.21 10.06 -3.00
CA ALA A 76 0.81 9.80 -1.69
C ALA A 76 0.10 10.63 -0.61
N ALA A 77 -0.11 10.03 0.55
CA ALA A 77 -0.80 10.67 1.66
C ALA A 77 -0.27 10.16 2.99
N ARG A 78 -0.29 11.02 4.01
CA ARG A 78 -0.10 10.63 5.40
C ARG A 78 -1.46 10.37 6.04
N MET A 79 -1.62 9.17 6.59
CA MET A 79 -2.76 8.81 7.43
C MET A 79 -2.38 8.89 8.90
N SER A 80 -3.29 9.39 9.74
CA SER A 80 -3.14 9.41 11.19
C SER A 80 -4.48 9.19 11.90
N GLY A 81 -4.46 9.13 13.24
CA GLY A 81 -5.61 8.69 14.03
C GLY A 81 -5.84 7.19 13.88
N VAL A 82 -7.10 6.78 13.73
CA VAL A 82 -7.50 5.43 13.32
C VAL A 82 -7.58 5.27 11.79
N GLY A 83 -7.02 6.23 11.04
CA GLY A 83 -7.03 6.28 9.59
C GLY A 83 -8.00 7.30 8.99
N GLU A 84 -8.69 8.08 9.85
CA GLU A 84 -9.67 9.09 9.45
C GLU A 84 -9.03 10.42 9.02
N LYS A 85 -7.81 10.72 9.50
CA LYS A 85 -7.10 11.95 9.18
C LYS A 85 -6.16 11.71 8.02
N ILE A 86 -6.50 12.26 6.85
CA ILE A 86 -5.76 12.09 5.61
C ILE A 86 -5.21 13.43 5.16
N GLU A 87 -3.88 13.51 5.08
CA GLU A 87 -3.16 14.64 4.54
C GLU A 87 -2.49 14.22 3.23
N LEU A 88 -2.96 14.76 2.10
CA LEU A 88 -2.33 14.52 0.81
C LEU A 88 -0.95 15.17 0.79
N LEU A 89 0.07 14.39 0.45
CA LEU A 89 1.43 14.92 0.34
C LEU A 89 1.58 15.66 -0.99
N PRO A 90 2.19 16.86 -1.00
CA PRO A 90 2.40 17.62 -2.23
C PRO A 90 3.40 16.92 -3.15
N HIS A 91 4.38 16.21 -2.58
CA HIS A 91 5.38 15.45 -3.30
C HIS A 91 5.88 14.31 -2.41
N LEU A 92 6.08 13.13 -2.99
CA LEU A 92 6.83 12.04 -2.41
C LEU A 92 7.86 11.61 -3.47
N PRO A 93 9.17 11.62 -3.15
CA PRO A 93 10.18 11.23 -4.11
C PRO A 93 9.96 9.78 -4.57
N GLU A 94 10.36 9.51 -5.81
CA GLU A 94 10.29 8.16 -6.35
C GLU A 94 11.22 7.21 -5.58
N LEU A 95 10.73 5.99 -5.36
CA LEU A 95 11.48 4.90 -4.74
C LEU A 95 11.44 3.70 -5.67
N HIS A 96 12.60 3.10 -5.91
CA HIS A 96 12.68 1.82 -6.60
C HIS A 96 12.49 0.70 -5.58
N ALA A 97 11.59 -0.23 -5.89
CA ALA A 97 11.20 -1.25 -4.95
C ALA A 97 11.02 -2.61 -5.61
N VAL A 98 11.15 -3.67 -4.82
CA VAL A 98 10.61 -4.99 -5.11
C VAL A 98 9.50 -5.31 -4.13
N LEU A 99 8.37 -5.80 -4.61
CA LEU A 99 7.27 -6.33 -3.80
C LEU A 99 7.31 -7.85 -3.86
N VAL A 100 7.27 -8.50 -2.70
CA VAL A 100 7.29 -9.96 -2.59
C VAL A 100 6.11 -10.40 -1.73
N ASN A 101 5.30 -11.32 -2.25
CA ASN A 101 4.21 -11.93 -1.52
C ASN A 101 4.32 -13.46 -1.62
N PRO A 102 4.38 -14.18 -0.48
CA PRO A 102 4.54 -15.63 -0.48
C PRO A 102 3.25 -16.39 -0.81
N ARG A 103 2.21 -15.69 -1.29
CA ARG A 103 0.87 -16.19 -1.63
C ARG A 103 0.14 -16.85 -0.47
N VAL A 104 0.45 -16.41 0.75
CA VAL A 104 -0.30 -16.77 1.95
C VAL A 104 -1.24 -15.64 2.33
N GLU A 105 -2.44 -16.01 2.76
CA GLU A 105 -3.42 -15.07 3.26
C GLU A 105 -3.22 -14.85 4.76
N VAL A 106 -3.14 -13.59 5.16
CA VAL A 106 -3.07 -13.20 6.56
C VAL A 106 -4.22 -12.23 6.83
N GLN A 107 -5.16 -12.64 7.68
CA GLN A 107 -6.34 -11.83 7.98
C GLN A 107 -5.96 -10.66 8.88
N THR A 108 -6.25 -9.43 8.45
CA THR A 108 -5.98 -8.22 9.21
C THR A 108 -6.48 -8.29 10.67
N PRO A 109 -7.72 -8.73 10.97
CA PRO A 109 -8.18 -8.87 12.36
C PRO A 109 -7.34 -9.83 13.19
N GLN A 110 -6.82 -10.91 12.60
CA GLN A 110 -5.97 -11.87 13.29
C GLN A 110 -4.65 -11.24 13.72
N VAL A 111 -4.04 -10.45 12.83
CA VAL A 111 -2.79 -9.73 13.12
C VAL A 111 -3.00 -8.68 14.19
N PHE A 112 -4.04 -7.86 14.10
CA PHE A 112 -4.37 -6.86 15.12
C PHE A 112 -4.60 -7.47 16.51
N ASN A 113 -5.20 -8.66 16.57
CA ASN A 113 -5.42 -9.37 17.83
C ASN A 113 -4.14 -9.99 18.40
N ALA A 114 -3.15 -10.29 17.55
CA ALA A 114 -1.85 -10.83 17.95
C ALA A 114 -0.85 -9.74 18.37
N VAL A 115 -1.13 -8.45 18.15
CA VAL A 115 -0.32 -7.35 18.67
C VAL A 115 -0.47 -7.26 20.19
N THR A 116 0.56 -7.69 20.92
CA THR A 116 0.56 -7.76 22.38
C THR A 116 0.82 -6.43 23.07
N ASP A 117 1.63 -5.56 22.46
CA ASP A 117 1.92 -4.22 22.97
C ASP A 117 1.38 -3.16 22.00
N LYS A 118 0.50 -2.30 22.52
CA LYS A 118 -0.12 -1.19 21.79
C LYS A 118 0.39 0.17 22.29
N ASN A 119 1.29 0.18 23.28
CA ASN A 119 1.89 1.37 23.85
C ASN A 119 3.19 1.72 23.13
N ASN A 120 3.13 1.84 21.80
CA ASN A 120 4.29 2.21 21.02
C ASN A 120 4.47 3.74 20.99
N ALA A 121 5.72 4.19 20.99
CA ALA A 121 6.04 5.62 20.82
C ALA A 121 5.43 6.16 19.51
N PRO A 122 5.02 7.43 19.42
CA PRO A 122 4.58 7.99 18.14
C PRO A 122 5.67 7.84 17.07
N MET A 123 5.27 7.71 15.80
CA MET A 123 6.21 7.85 14.68
C MET A 123 6.83 9.24 14.67
N ASP A 124 8.01 9.36 14.09
CA ASP A 124 8.64 10.66 13.93
C ASP A 124 7.78 11.59 13.06
N VAL A 125 8.03 12.89 13.21
CA VAL A 125 7.42 13.88 12.33
C VAL A 125 7.99 13.67 10.92
N LEU A 126 7.12 13.74 9.92
CA LEU A 126 7.55 13.59 8.52
C LEU A 126 8.34 14.86 8.19
N PRO A 127 9.56 14.75 7.61
CA PRO A 127 10.33 15.91 7.22
C PRO A 127 9.53 16.80 6.26
N LYS A 128 9.63 18.11 6.44
CA LYS A 128 8.98 19.08 5.53
C LYS A 128 9.55 19.05 4.12
N SER A 129 10.78 18.54 3.97
CA SER A 129 11.48 18.38 2.70
C SER A 129 12.04 16.98 2.61
N LEU A 130 11.76 16.32 1.50
CA LEU A 130 12.28 15.01 1.11
C LEU A 130 12.84 15.18 -0.32
N PRO A 131 14.09 15.64 -0.45
CA PRO A 131 14.63 16.04 -1.75
C PRO A 131 14.81 14.87 -2.72
N ASP A 132 14.99 13.66 -2.21
CA ASP A 132 15.24 12.46 -2.98
C ASP A 132 14.77 11.19 -2.24
N GLY A 133 14.80 10.07 -2.94
CA GLY A 133 14.44 8.77 -2.40
C GLY A 133 15.33 8.34 -1.23
N SER A 134 16.62 8.68 -1.26
CA SER A 134 17.57 8.34 -0.17
C SER A 134 17.14 8.98 1.14
N SER A 135 16.79 10.26 1.12
CA SER A 135 16.31 11.00 2.30
C SER A 135 15.02 10.41 2.87
N LEU A 136 14.15 9.89 2.00
CA LEU A 136 12.93 9.19 2.40
C LEU A 136 13.25 7.82 3.00
N ILE A 137 14.14 7.04 2.39
CA ILE A 137 14.58 5.73 2.91
C ILE A 137 15.22 5.90 4.29
N ASP A 138 16.10 6.89 4.46
CA ASP A 138 16.73 7.20 5.74
C ASP A 138 15.67 7.49 6.82
N TRP A 139 14.66 8.31 6.52
CA TRP A 139 13.59 8.58 7.47
C TRP A 139 12.76 7.34 7.79
N ILE A 140 12.37 6.55 6.78
CA ILE A 140 11.61 5.31 6.94
C ILE A 140 12.40 4.28 7.76
N SER A 141 13.73 4.24 7.66
CA SER A 141 14.58 3.28 8.38
C SER A 141 14.47 3.41 9.91
N HIS A 142 14.14 4.60 10.40
CA HIS A 142 13.88 4.90 11.82
C HIS A 142 12.42 4.63 12.23
N GLN A 143 11.54 4.38 11.26
CA GLN A 143 10.14 4.05 11.51
C GLN A 143 9.95 2.53 11.57
N ARG A 144 8.71 2.11 11.87
CA ARG A 144 8.37 0.72 12.13
C ARG A 144 7.01 0.35 11.58
N ASN A 145 6.83 -0.94 11.33
CA ASN A 145 5.52 -1.55 11.18
C ASN A 145 5.24 -2.37 12.44
N ASP A 146 4.40 -1.82 13.33
CA ASP A 146 4.05 -2.43 14.63
C ASP A 146 3.35 -3.79 14.49
N MET A 147 2.80 -4.09 13.32
CA MET A 147 2.14 -5.37 13.04
C MET A 147 3.11 -6.46 12.55
N GLN A 148 4.35 -6.13 12.19
CA GLN A 148 5.26 -7.07 11.54
C GLN A 148 5.56 -8.30 12.40
N SER A 149 5.91 -8.10 13.67
CA SER A 149 6.20 -9.21 14.58
C SER A 149 4.99 -10.12 14.82
N ALA A 150 3.80 -9.53 14.91
CA ALA A 150 2.54 -10.27 15.04
C ALA A 150 2.18 -11.04 13.77
N ALA A 151 2.42 -10.47 12.60
CA ALA A 151 2.21 -11.17 11.33
C ALA A 151 3.20 -12.32 11.14
N ILE A 152 4.46 -12.16 11.54
CA ILE A 152 5.47 -13.23 11.50
C ILE A 152 5.09 -14.39 12.43
N SER A 153 4.54 -14.12 13.62
CA SER A 153 4.11 -15.21 14.52
C SER A 153 2.94 -16.02 13.97
N ILE A 154 2.07 -15.38 13.16
CA ILE A 154 0.95 -16.02 12.46
C ILE A 154 1.44 -16.77 11.21
N ALA A 155 2.30 -16.15 10.41
CA ALA A 155 2.81 -16.67 9.14
C ALA A 155 4.34 -16.52 9.10
N PRO A 156 5.10 -17.52 9.62
CA PRO A 156 6.56 -17.45 9.72
C PRO A 156 7.27 -17.23 8.38
N VAL A 157 6.66 -17.64 7.26
CA VAL A 157 7.18 -17.40 5.90
C VAL A 157 7.40 -15.92 5.60
N ILE A 158 6.72 -14.99 6.29
CA ILE A 158 6.98 -13.54 6.17
C ILE A 158 8.43 -13.21 6.57
N SER A 159 8.98 -13.87 7.59
CA SER A 159 10.38 -13.71 7.97
C SER A 159 11.33 -14.26 6.90
N GLU A 160 10.96 -15.35 6.22
CA GLU A 160 11.74 -15.88 5.10
C GLU A 160 11.74 -14.92 3.92
N VAL A 161 10.60 -14.29 3.62
CA VAL A 161 10.49 -13.28 2.58
C VAL A 161 11.35 -12.05 2.91
N LEU A 162 11.28 -11.54 4.14
CA LEU A 162 12.10 -10.41 4.56
C LEU A 162 13.60 -10.72 4.44
N ALA A 163 14.01 -11.91 4.89
CA ALA A 163 15.40 -12.35 4.78
C ALA A 163 15.84 -12.53 3.31
N ALA A 164 14.96 -13.03 2.44
CA ALA A 164 15.26 -13.18 1.02
C ALA A 164 15.44 -11.83 0.33
N ILE A 165 14.63 -10.82 0.68
CA ILE A 165 14.79 -9.45 0.18
C ILE A 165 16.11 -8.85 0.69
N ASP A 166 16.35 -8.92 2.01
CA ASP A 166 17.53 -8.33 2.66
C ASP A 166 18.84 -8.93 2.16
N ALA A 167 18.83 -10.21 1.77
CA ALA A 167 19.98 -10.89 1.18
C ALA A 167 20.29 -10.47 -0.27
N THR A 168 19.40 -9.72 -0.94
CA THR A 168 19.68 -9.25 -2.30
C THR A 168 20.69 -8.10 -2.31
N PRO A 169 21.59 -8.03 -3.31
CA PRO A 169 22.51 -6.91 -3.43
C PRO A 169 21.79 -5.56 -3.49
N ALA A 170 22.37 -4.55 -2.85
CA ALA A 170 21.88 -3.16 -2.85
C ALA A 170 20.49 -2.94 -2.22
N CYS A 171 19.93 -3.92 -1.50
CA CYS A 171 18.76 -3.69 -0.66
C CYS A 171 19.13 -2.70 0.45
N GLN A 172 18.41 -1.56 0.49
CA GLN A 172 18.62 -0.52 1.51
C GLN A 172 17.68 -0.72 2.71
N LEU A 173 16.50 -1.29 2.48
CA LEU A 173 15.49 -1.52 3.51
C LEU A 173 14.53 -2.62 3.08
N ALA A 174 14.32 -3.64 3.91
CA ALA A 174 13.27 -4.64 3.75
C ALA A 174 12.23 -4.54 4.89
N ARG A 175 10.93 -4.44 4.55
CA ARG A 175 9.82 -4.34 5.54
C ARG A 175 8.54 -4.98 5.04
N MET A 176 7.64 -5.29 5.96
CA MET A 176 6.27 -5.72 5.64
C MET A 176 5.35 -4.52 5.35
N SER A 177 4.46 -4.65 4.37
CA SER A 177 3.42 -3.67 4.07
C SER A 177 2.10 -4.01 4.77
N GLY A 178 1.47 -3.03 5.42
CA GLY A 178 0.21 -3.21 6.13
C GLY A 178 0.28 -4.32 7.18
N SER A 179 -0.76 -5.16 7.23
CA SER A 179 -0.83 -6.37 8.06
C SER A 179 -0.20 -7.60 7.39
N GLY A 180 0.42 -7.45 6.22
CA GLY A 180 0.99 -8.55 5.44
C GLY A 180 0.00 -9.22 4.48
N ALA A 181 0.40 -10.27 3.76
CA ALA A 181 1.72 -10.92 3.81
C ALA A 181 2.76 -10.32 2.85
N THR A 182 2.46 -9.24 2.13
CA THR A 182 3.44 -8.64 1.21
C THR A 182 4.54 -7.92 1.98
N CYS A 183 5.77 -8.18 1.60
CA CYS A 183 6.94 -7.42 1.98
C CYS A 183 7.45 -6.61 0.80
N PHE A 184 8.22 -5.57 1.08
CA PHE A 184 8.90 -4.78 0.09
C PHE A 184 10.37 -4.60 0.45
N GLY A 185 11.20 -4.49 -0.58
CA GLY A 185 12.59 -4.03 -0.50
C GLY A 185 12.73 -2.70 -1.24
N LEU A 186 13.54 -1.77 -0.72
CA LEU A 186 13.86 -0.49 -1.35
C LEU A 186 15.30 -0.50 -1.88
N PHE A 187 15.51 0.10 -3.05
CA PHE A 187 16.75 0.03 -3.84
C PHE A 187 17.17 1.41 -4.36
N PRO A 188 18.46 1.61 -4.65
CA PRO A 188 18.97 2.89 -5.17
C PRO A 188 18.43 3.24 -6.56
N ASP A 189 18.16 2.23 -7.38
CA ASP A 189 17.77 2.37 -8.78
C ASP A 189 16.90 1.19 -9.24
N SER A 190 16.33 1.33 -10.44
CA SER A 190 15.47 0.31 -11.04
C SER A 190 16.23 -0.97 -11.43
N GLU A 191 17.51 -0.87 -11.79
CA GLU A 191 18.33 -2.01 -12.18
C GLU A 191 18.56 -2.95 -10.98
N ALA A 192 18.89 -2.38 -9.82
CA ALA A 192 19.02 -3.12 -8.57
C ALA A 192 17.69 -3.79 -8.16
N ALA A 193 16.57 -3.09 -8.28
CA ALA A 193 15.24 -3.66 -8.01
C ALA A 193 14.89 -4.81 -8.97
N TRP A 194 15.24 -4.70 -10.26
CA TRP A 194 15.07 -5.76 -11.26
C TRP A 194 15.94 -6.97 -10.99
N ALA A 195 17.21 -6.76 -10.62
CA ALA A 195 18.12 -7.83 -10.24
C ALA A 195 17.62 -8.58 -9.01
N ALA A 196 17.09 -7.85 -8.01
CA ALA A 196 16.47 -8.44 -6.82
C ALA A 196 15.23 -9.27 -7.18
N GLU A 197 14.33 -8.77 -8.04
CA GLU A 197 13.18 -9.55 -8.53
C GLU A 197 13.63 -10.86 -9.17
N ALA A 198 14.58 -10.81 -10.10
CA ALA A 198 15.09 -11.99 -10.79
C ALA A 198 15.75 -13.00 -9.83
N HIS A 199 16.54 -12.51 -8.86
CA HIS A 199 17.21 -13.34 -7.86
C HIS A 199 16.20 -14.09 -6.97
N ILE A 200 15.19 -13.37 -6.48
CA ILE A 200 14.16 -13.96 -5.60
C ILE A 200 13.32 -14.97 -6.39
N LEU A 201 12.90 -14.65 -7.63
CA LEU A 201 12.13 -15.59 -8.45
C LEU A 201 12.91 -16.85 -8.81
N ASN A 202 14.23 -16.77 -9.00
CA ASN A 202 15.06 -17.95 -9.27
C ASN A 202 15.11 -18.91 -8.08
N SER A 203 15.07 -18.40 -6.84
CA SER A 203 15.11 -19.22 -5.62
C SER A 203 13.73 -19.61 -5.08
N ARG A 204 12.71 -18.78 -5.34
CA ARG A 204 11.33 -18.90 -4.84
C ARG A 204 10.31 -18.63 -5.95
N PRO A 205 10.24 -19.49 -6.99
CA PRO A 205 9.36 -19.29 -8.14
C PRO A 205 7.86 -19.36 -7.79
N GLU A 206 7.52 -19.91 -6.63
CA GLU A 206 6.15 -19.97 -6.11
C GLU A 206 5.65 -18.64 -5.55
N TRP A 207 6.56 -17.73 -5.20
CA TRP A 207 6.19 -16.40 -4.70
C TRP A 207 5.72 -15.49 -5.84
N TRP A 208 4.89 -14.51 -5.50
CA TRP A 208 4.63 -13.39 -6.37
C TRP A 208 5.69 -12.31 -6.08
N VAL A 209 6.48 -11.96 -7.09
CA VAL A 209 7.56 -10.96 -6.98
C VAL A 209 7.40 -9.96 -8.10
N ARG A 210 7.46 -8.66 -7.82
CA ARG A 210 7.42 -7.61 -8.84
C ARG A 210 8.27 -6.42 -8.43
N SER A 211 9.17 -6.01 -9.30
CA SER A 211 9.80 -4.70 -9.22
C SER A 211 8.82 -3.60 -9.63
N CYS A 212 8.96 -2.42 -9.03
CA CYS A 212 8.12 -1.27 -9.32
C CYS A 212 8.76 0.04 -8.87
N THR A 213 8.14 1.16 -9.28
CA THR A 213 8.40 2.49 -8.72
C THR A 213 7.25 2.89 -7.81
N LEU A 214 7.56 3.23 -6.56
CA LEU A 214 6.64 3.84 -5.62
C LEU A 214 6.87 5.37 -5.63
N GLY A 215 5.85 6.16 -5.34
CA GLY A 215 5.95 7.62 -5.38
C GLY A 215 4.66 8.26 -5.87
N ASP A 216 4.71 9.57 -6.16
CA ASP A 216 3.57 10.26 -6.76
C ASP A 216 3.43 9.87 -8.25
N GLN A 217 2.44 9.04 -8.55
CA GLN A 217 2.14 8.59 -9.90
C GLN A 217 1.21 9.55 -10.67
N SER A 218 0.94 10.76 -10.15
CA SER A 218 0.07 11.74 -10.82
C SER A 218 0.66 12.34 -12.11
N ALA A 219 1.91 12.03 -12.44
CA ALA A 219 2.60 12.48 -13.65
C ALA A 219 2.52 11.49 -14.85
N ASN A 220 1.83 10.36 -14.71
CA ASN A 220 1.65 9.35 -15.77
C ASN A 220 0.24 9.33 -16.37
#